data_AF-A0AA40I0S4-F1
#
_entry.id   AF-A0AA40I0S4-F1
#
_cell.length_a   1.000
_cell.length_b   1.000
_cell.length_c   1.000
_cell.angle_alpha   90.00
_cell.angle_beta   90.00
_cell.angle_gamma   90.00
#
_symmetry.space_group_name_H-M   'P 1'
#
loop_
_entity.id
_entity.type
_entity.pdbx_description
1 polymer ?
#
loop_
_entity_poly.entity_id
_entity_poly.type
_entity_poly.pdbx_seq_one_letter_code
_entity_poly.pdbx_strand_id
1 'polypeptide(L)'
;MWLLRLSAVKAKCLEISGIFIHHQGHIYIDLNFTNKALPHMTEFAIQNSSGHTPPMPNQSIDVSLNLNILGPVMKMEPLKNLQVAVENRIDIYFSCLIPLNVLFVEDGKMEHQVFLATWKDFCSEKDLLFQ
;
A
#
# COMPACT_ATOMS: atom_id res chain seq x y z
N MET A 1 4.62 -10.38 -7.79
CA MET A 1 3.52 -10.27 -6.81
C MET A 1 4.10 -9.65 -5.55
N TRP A 2 3.88 -8.37 -5.33
CA TRP A 2 4.44 -7.64 -4.19
C TRP A 2 3.51 -7.85 -3.00
N LEU A 3 3.95 -8.71 -2.06
CA LEU A 3 3.16 -9.08 -0.90
C LEU A 3 3.56 -8.21 0.28
N LEU A 4 2.61 -7.40 0.77
CA LEU A 4 2.66 -6.90 2.13
C LEU A 4 2.36 -8.08 3.07
N ARG A 5 3.14 -8.24 4.14
CA ARG A 5 2.80 -9.19 5.21
C ARG A 5 3.22 -8.68 6.58
N LEU A 6 2.27 -8.64 7.51
CA LEU A 6 2.49 -8.40 8.93
C LEU A 6 2.11 -9.67 9.70
N SER A 7 3.06 -10.23 10.45
CA SER A 7 2.82 -11.45 11.21
C SER A 7 1.92 -11.20 12.41
N ALA A 8 1.11 -12.21 12.75
CA ALA A 8 0.24 -12.19 13.93
C ALA A 8 0.98 -11.85 15.23
N VAL A 9 2.26 -12.23 15.36
CA VAL A 9 3.09 -11.91 16.54
C VAL A 9 3.29 -10.40 16.70
N LYS A 10 3.42 -9.67 15.59
CA LYS A 10 3.62 -8.21 15.59
C LYS A 10 2.30 -7.43 15.71
N ALA A 11 1.18 -8.08 15.43
CA ALA A 11 -0.14 -7.47 15.38
C ALA A 11 -1.13 -8.15 16.36
N LYS A 12 -0.61 -8.60 17.53
CA LYS A 12 -1.39 -9.17 18.65
C LYS A 12 -2.44 -10.19 18.19
N CYS A 13 -1.99 -11.22 17.49
CA CYS A 13 -2.78 -12.31 16.91
C CYS A 13 -3.60 -11.96 15.66
N LEU A 14 -3.50 -10.75 15.10
CA LEU A 14 -4.04 -10.42 13.77
C LEU A 14 -2.94 -10.58 12.71
N GLU A 15 -3.10 -11.50 11.77
CA GLU A 15 -2.23 -11.57 10.59
C GLU A 15 -2.80 -10.69 9.48
N ILE A 16 -1.95 -9.86 8.86
CA ILE A 16 -2.34 -9.00 7.75
C ILE A 16 -1.48 -9.37 6.56
N SER A 17 -2.10 -9.55 5.40
CA SER A 17 -1.39 -9.64 4.13
C SER A 17 -2.05 -8.72 3.11
N GLY A 18 -1.34 -8.33 2.07
CA GLY A 18 -1.96 -7.54 1.03
C GLY A 18 -1.18 -7.42 -0.26
N ILE A 19 -1.87 -6.95 -1.29
CA ILE A 19 -1.37 -6.80 -2.64
C ILE A 19 -1.78 -5.41 -3.14
N PHE A 20 -0.84 -4.71 -3.76
CA PHE A 20 -1.14 -3.47 -4.46
C PHE A 20 -1.62 -3.75 -5.87
N ILE A 21 -2.69 -3.08 -6.26
CA ILE A 21 -3.33 -3.22 -7.57
C ILE A 21 -3.41 -1.84 -8.20
N HIS A 22 -2.99 -1.73 -9.46
CA HIS A 22 -3.26 -0.57 -10.30
C HIS A 22 -4.20 -1.02 -11.41
N HIS A 23 -5.39 -0.40 -11.48
CA HIS A 23 -6.40 -0.71 -12.47
C HIS A 23 -7.05 0.59 -12.97
N GLN A 24 -6.84 0.92 -14.25
CA GLN A 24 -7.45 2.07 -14.92
C GLN A 24 -7.20 3.40 -14.20
N GLY A 25 -5.97 3.67 -13.77
CA GLY A 25 -5.62 4.90 -13.05
C GLY A 25 -6.02 4.92 -11.58
N HIS A 26 -6.71 3.89 -11.08
CA HIS A 26 -7.04 3.73 -9.68
C HIS A 26 -6.07 2.75 -9.02
N ILE A 27 -5.58 3.15 -7.85
CA ILE A 27 -4.67 2.34 -7.06
C ILE A 27 -5.43 1.81 -5.85
N TYR A 28 -5.33 0.52 -5.61
CA TYR A 28 -5.90 -0.15 -4.45
C TYR A 28 -4.82 -0.90 -3.69
N ILE A 29 -5.08 -1.11 -2.40
CA ILE A 29 -4.45 -2.18 -1.64
C ILE A 29 -5.54 -3.14 -1.18
N ASP A 30 -5.47 -4.37 -1.70
CA ASP A 30 -6.31 -5.46 -1.24
C ASP A 30 -5.61 -6.12 -0.06
N LEU A 31 -6.30 -6.12 1.07
CA LEU A 31 -5.81 -6.62 2.36
C LEU A 31 -6.63 -7.85 2.76
N ASN A 32 -5.94 -8.87 3.24
CA ASN A 32 -6.55 -9.99 3.95
C ASN A 32 -6.17 -9.92 5.42
N PHE A 33 -7.18 -9.89 6.28
CA PHE A 33 -7.04 -9.87 7.73
C PHE A 33 -7.46 -11.21 8.30
N THR A 34 -6.55 -11.91 8.97
CA THR A 34 -6.82 -13.22 9.57
C THR A 34 -6.69 -13.14 11.10
N ASN A 35 -7.78 -13.41 11.82
CA ASN A 35 -7.78 -13.44 13.28
C ASN A 35 -7.22 -14.79 13.77
N LYS A 36 -6.00 -14.81 14.28
CA LYS A 36 -5.37 -15.98 14.92
C LYS A 36 -5.54 -15.99 16.44
N ALA A 37 -6.35 -15.09 17.00
CA ALA A 37 -6.68 -15.07 18.41
C ALA A 37 -7.81 -16.08 18.70
N LEU A 38 -7.83 -16.60 19.93
CA LEU A 38 -8.97 -17.36 20.44
C LEU A 38 -10.22 -16.49 20.70
N PRO A 39 -10.10 -15.27 21.29
CA PRO A 39 -11.26 -14.40 21.45
C PRO A 39 -11.67 -13.71 20.15
N HIS A 40 -12.95 -13.36 20.07
CA HIS A 40 -13.51 -12.52 19.01
C HIS A 40 -12.93 -11.09 19.09
N MET A 41 -12.58 -10.52 17.94
CA MET A 41 -12.12 -9.12 17.85
C MET A 41 -13.32 -8.16 17.89
N THR A 42 -13.24 -7.08 18.64
CA THR A 42 -14.34 -6.10 18.79
C THR A 42 -13.84 -4.70 18.47
N GLU A 43 -14.71 -3.82 17.96
CA GLU A 43 -14.35 -2.43 17.60
C GLU A 43 -13.34 -2.35 16.45
N PHE A 44 -13.41 -3.28 15.50
CA PHE A 44 -12.57 -3.26 14.31
C PHE A 44 -13.03 -2.17 13.34
N ALA A 45 -12.12 -1.25 13.04
CA ALA A 45 -12.26 -0.23 12.03
C ALA A 45 -10.93 -0.08 11.30
N ILE A 46 -10.99 0.22 10.00
CA ILE A 46 -9.80 0.48 9.21
C ILE A 46 -9.87 1.95 8.81
N GLN A 47 -8.78 2.68 9.01
CA GLN A 47 -8.75 4.09 8.63
C GLN A 47 -9.03 4.22 7.13
N ASN A 48 -9.96 5.10 6.76
CA ASN A 48 -10.47 5.29 5.40
C ASN A 48 -11.40 4.17 4.86
N SER A 49 -11.86 3.24 5.70
CA SER A 49 -13.01 2.38 5.37
C SER A 49 -13.93 2.13 6.58
N SER A 50 -15.20 2.51 6.43
CA SER A 50 -16.24 2.27 7.45
C SER A 50 -17.03 1.00 7.13
N GLY A 51 -17.39 0.22 8.16
CA GLY A 51 -18.42 -0.83 8.02
C GLY A 51 -17.91 -2.27 7.83
N HIS A 52 -16.61 -2.53 8.00
CA HIS A 52 -16.11 -3.91 8.01
C HIS A 52 -16.36 -4.57 9.37
N THR A 53 -17.01 -5.73 9.35
CA THR A 53 -17.12 -6.58 10.55
C THR A 53 -15.78 -7.28 10.81
N PRO A 54 -15.30 -7.35 12.06
CA PRO A 54 -14.07 -8.06 12.40
C PRO A 54 -14.12 -9.54 11.97
N PRO A 55 -12.98 -10.14 11.61
CA PRO A 55 -12.89 -11.58 11.41
C PRO A 55 -13.15 -12.32 12.74
N MET A 56 -14.03 -13.33 12.72
CA MET A 56 -14.19 -14.25 13.85
C MET A 56 -12.90 -15.06 14.10
N PRO A 57 -12.74 -15.70 15.27
CA PRO A 57 -11.57 -16.52 15.57
C PRO A 57 -11.27 -17.54 14.46
N ASN A 58 -10.01 -17.56 14.00
CA ASN A 58 -9.49 -18.38 12.90
C ASN A 58 -10.16 -18.14 11.53
N GLN A 59 -10.86 -17.02 11.37
CA GLN A 59 -11.42 -16.60 10.09
C GLN A 59 -10.64 -15.44 9.48
N SER A 60 -10.90 -15.21 8.20
CA SER A 60 -10.31 -14.13 7.43
C SER A 60 -11.38 -13.26 6.78
N ILE A 61 -11.07 -11.99 6.59
CA ILE A 61 -11.86 -11.06 5.78
C ILE A 61 -10.96 -10.39 4.74
N ASP A 62 -11.53 -10.08 3.59
CA ASP A 62 -10.88 -9.31 2.54
C ASP A 62 -11.40 -7.87 2.54
N VAL A 63 -10.49 -6.92 2.40
CA VAL A 63 -10.78 -5.48 2.42
C VAL A 63 -9.96 -4.79 1.33
N SER A 64 -10.64 -4.08 0.44
CA SER A 64 -9.99 -3.26 -0.58
C SER A 64 -10.02 -1.79 -0.16
N LEU A 65 -8.85 -1.16 -0.05
CA LEU A 65 -8.72 0.27 0.23
C LEU A 65 -8.27 1.01 -1.03
N ASN A 66 -9.02 2.03 -1.41
CA ASN A 66 -8.63 2.94 -2.50
C ASN A 66 -7.55 3.91 -2.00
N LEU A 67 -6.41 3.94 -2.69
CA LEU A 67 -5.28 4.82 -2.40
C LEU A 67 -5.33 6.03 -3.33
N ASN A 68 -5.72 7.19 -2.80
CA ASN A 68 -5.70 8.43 -3.56
C ASN A 68 -4.30 9.07 -3.52
N ILE A 69 -3.61 9.08 -4.67
CA ILE A 69 -2.30 9.71 -4.83
C ILE A 69 -2.36 11.19 -5.22
N LEU A 70 -3.57 11.73 -5.44
CA LEU A 70 -3.82 13.15 -5.76
C LEU A 70 -4.17 14.01 -4.54
N GLY A 71 -4.17 13.41 -3.34
CA GLY A 71 -4.41 14.10 -2.08
C GLY A 71 -3.25 15.02 -1.67
N PRO A 72 -3.39 15.75 -0.56
CA PRO A 72 -2.32 16.61 -0.04
C PRO A 72 -1.04 15.79 0.16
N VAL A 73 0.02 16.19 -0.54
CA VAL A 73 1.32 15.49 -0.51
C VAL A 73 2.01 15.80 0.81
N MET A 74 2.07 14.79 1.68
CA MET A 74 2.95 14.83 2.85
C MET A 74 4.28 14.20 2.47
N LYS A 75 5.39 14.93 2.65
CA LYS A 75 6.72 14.35 2.48
C LYS A 75 6.93 13.30 3.58
N MET A 76 6.95 12.03 3.18
CA MET A 76 7.30 10.90 4.05
C MET A 76 8.77 10.57 3.87
N GLU A 77 9.45 10.12 4.93
CA GLU A 77 10.77 9.48 4.83
C GLU A 77 10.67 8.00 5.26
N PRO A 78 10.90 7.04 4.34
CA PRO A 78 11.14 7.19 2.91
C PRO A 78 9.88 7.65 2.13
N LEU A 79 10.08 8.30 0.99
CA LEU A 79 9.02 8.90 0.13
C LEU A 79 7.88 7.96 -0.28
N LYS A 80 8.05 6.64 -0.13
CA LYS A 80 7.11 5.59 -0.55
C LYS A 80 6.43 4.87 0.61
N ASN A 81 6.55 5.41 1.83
CA ASN A 81 5.99 4.80 3.01
C ASN A 81 4.49 5.12 3.14
N LEU A 82 3.65 4.11 2.95
CA LEU A 82 2.22 4.18 3.25
C LEU A 82 2.01 3.74 4.71
N GLN A 83 1.47 4.63 5.54
CA GLN A 83 1.00 4.29 6.88
C GLN A 83 -0.48 3.93 6.81
N VAL A 84 -0.83 2.76 7.34
CA VAL A 84 -2.21 2.31 7.50
C VAL A 84 -2.45 2.08 8.98
N ALA A 85 -3.43 2.78 9.53
CA ALA A 85 -3.92 2.53 10.88
C ALA A 85 -5.11 1.58 10.82
N VAL A 86 -5.06 0.53 11.63
CA VAL A 86 -6.16 -0.40 11.89
C VAL A 86 -6.56 -0.17 13.33
N GLU A 87 -7.67 0.53 13.51
CA GLU A 87 -8.26 0.79 14.81
C GLU A 87 -9.00 -0.47 15.27
N ASN A 88 -8.63 -0.96 16.44
CA ASN A 88 -9.23 -2.09 17.13
C ASN A 88 -9.00 -1.79 18.62
N ARG A 89 -9.46 -2.63 19.55
CA ARG A 89 -9.12 -2.51 21.00
C ARG A 89 -7.61 -2.44 21.33
N ILE A 90 -6.76 -2.56 20.33
CA ILE A 90 -5.33 -2.82 20.41
C ILE A 90 -4.50 -1.73 19.68
N ASP A 91 -5.12 -0.89 18.84
CA ASP A 91 -4.49 0.15 18.02
C ASP A 91 -3.26 -0.33 17.24
N ILE A 92 -3.49 -0.98 16.09
CA ILE A 92 -2.40 -1.53 15.27
C ILE A 92 -2.05 -0.54 14.16
N TYR A 93 -0.83 -0.04 14.20
CA TYR A 93 -0.26 0.77 13.11
C TYR A 93 0.73 -0.08 12.33
N PHE A 94 0.59 -0.11 11.01
CA PHE A 94 1.61 -0.70 10.16
C PHE A 94 1.97 0.22 9.00
N SER A 95 3.21 0.08 8.54
CA SER A 95 3.70 0.82 7.39
C SER A 95 4.20 -0.14 6.32
N CYS A 96 3.99 0.21 5.06
CA CYS A 96 4.44 -0.58 3.94
C CYS A 96 4.97 0.29 2.81
N LEU A 97 5.88 -0.26 2.01
CA LEU A 97 6.42 0.43 0.85
C LEU A 97 5.53 0.18 -0.36
N ILE A 98 5.03 1.26 -0.97
CA ILE A 98 4.29 1.18 -2.23
C ILE A 98 5.28 0.77 -3.34
N PRO A 99 5.03 -0.33 -4.08
CA PRO A 99 5.84 -0.70 -5.22
C PRO A 99 5.74 0.36 -6.32
N LEU A 100 6.88 0.81 -6.84
CA LEU A 100 6.94 1.90 -7.82
C LEU A 100 6.06 1.68 -9.06
N ASN A 101 6.00 0.45 -9.54
CA ASN A 101 5.25 0.11 -10.76
C ASN A 101 3.74 0.39 -10.66
N VAL A 102 3.21 0.47 -9.44
CA VAL A 102 1.79 0.77 -9.17
C VAL A 102 1.50 2.26 -9.35
N LEU A 103 2.54 3.11 -9.35
CA LEU A 103 2.44 4.56 -9.52
C LEU A 103 2.60 5.01 -10.99
N PHE A 104 2.82 4.08 -11.92
CA PHE A 104 2.96 4.43 -13.34
C PHE A 104 1.61 4.80 -13.93
N VAL A 105 1.55 5.98 -14.56
CA VAL A 105 0.37 6.46 -15.27
C VAL A 105 0.31 5.84 -16.66
N GLU A 106 -0.91 5.61 -17.16
CA GLU A 106 -1.15 5.04 -18.49
C GLU A 106 -0.57 5.94 -19.61
N ASP A 107 -0.62 7.27 -19.42
CA ASP A 107 -0.07 8.26 -20.36
C ASP A 107 1.43 8.54 -20.14
N GLY A 108 2.19 7.49 -19.81
CA GLY A 108 3.64 7.58 -19.58
C GLY A 108 4.48 7.50 -20.86
N LYS A 109 3.85 7.38 -22.04
CA LYS A 109 4.55 7.18 -23.31
C LYS A 109 5.08 8.51 -23.83
N MET A 110 6.39 8.67 -23.80
CA MET A 110 7.06 9.83 -24.37
C MET A 110 7.25 9.69 -25.89
N GLU A 111 7.06 10.79 -26.63
CA GLU A 111 7.40 10.82 -28.05
C GLU A 111 8.91 10.71 -28.27
N HIS A 112 9.33 10.06 -29.36
CA HIS A 112 10.73 9.77 -29.62
C HIS A 112 11.62 11.04 -29.66
N GLN A 113 11.13 12.12 -30.27
CA GLN A 113 11.90 13.37 -30.35
C GLN A 113 12.02 14.04 -28.98
N VAL A 114 10.95 14.02 -28.18
CA VAL A 114 10.94 14.55 -26.81
C VAL A 114 11.89 13.75 -25.93
N PHE A 115 11.86 12.41 -26.01
CA PHE A 115 12.77 11.54 -25.28
C PHE A 115 14.23 11.85 -25.57
N LEU A 116 14.60 11.98 -26.84
CA LEU A 116 15.99 12.27 -27.21
C LEU A 116 16.45 13.67 -26.78
N ALA A 117 15.57 14.67 -26.84
CA ALA A 117 15.88 16.01 -26.34
C ALA A 117 16.09 15.97 -24.81
N THR A 118 15.11 15.43 -24.08
CA THR A 118 15.15 15.29 -22.62
C THR A 118 16.35 14.48 -22.15
N TRP A 119 16.67 13.36 -22.82
CA TRP A 119 17.83 12.53 -22.46
C TRP A 119 19.16 13.27 -22.62
N LYS A 120 19.32 14.04 -23.70
CA LYS A 120 20.54 14.84 -23.93
C LYS A 120 20.74 15.90 -22.86
N ASP A 121 19.66 16.50 -22.37
CA ASP A 121 19.69 17.49 -21.30
C ASP A 121 20.07 16.87 -19.93
N PHE A 122 19.74 15.59 -19.69
CA PHE A 122 20.07 14.88 -18.44
C PHE A 122 21.48 14.29 -18.39
N CYS A 123 22.06 13.89 -19.54
CA CYS A 123 23.40 13.27 -19.59
C CYS A 123 24.53 14.19 -19.07
N SER A 124 24.27 15.47 -18.80
CA SER A 124 25.26 16.37 -18.18
C SER A 124 25.34 16.28 -16.65
N GLU A 125 24.40 15.64 -15.93
CA GLU A 125 24.34 15.78 -14.46
C GLU A 125 24.33 14.52 -13.56
N LYS A 126 23.92 13.30 -13.97
CA LYS A 126 24.04 12.07 -13.13
C LYS A 126 23.42 10.83 -13.81
N ASP A 127 24.27 9.88 -14.21
CA ASP A 127 23.83 8.52 -14.54
C ASP A 127 24.09 7.57 -13.35
N LEU A 128 23.06 6.87 -12.90
CA LEU A 128 23.17 5.80 -11.90
C LEU A 128 23.07 4.45 -12.61
N LEU A 129 24.15 3.69 -12.59
CA LEU A 129 24.18 2.30 -13.09
C LEU A 129 23.80 1.36 -11.96
N PHE A 130 22.82 0.51 -12.20
CA PHE A 130 22.45 -0.58 -11.29
C PHE A 130 23.09 -1.87 -11.80
N GLN A 131 23.85 -2.56 -10.94
CA GLN A 131 24.56 -3.80 -11.25
C GLN A 131 23.80 -5.03 -10.77
#